data_AF-A0A4Q0AWB2-F1
#
_entry.id   AF-A0A4Q0AWB2-F1
#
_cell.length_a   1.000
_cell.length_b   1.000
_cell.length_c   1.000
_cell.angle_alpha   90.00
_cell.angle_beta   90.00
_cell.angle_gamma   90.00
#
_symmetry.space_group_name_H-M   'P 1'
#
loop_
_entity.id
_entity.type
_entity.pdbx_description
1 polymer ?
#
loop_
_entity_poly.entity_id
_entity_poly.type
_entity_poly.pdbx_seq_one_letter_code
_entity_poly.pdbx_strand_id
1 'polypeptide(L)'
;MSANSNRVSKWRLRKKERLLEAFGNCCGICGYDKCKSALEFHHLDPTQKEFTISTTDSSGKGWKQIVSEIEKCVLLCANCHREVHSGVTQIPDGITRFDRKWVDYSEVDVQNSCPVCGESKSASNGYCSTTCRSSALARHDWDKFDIEEMLKVKTRAEVATIIGCTVPGLDRYRRLGNK
;
A
#
# COMPACT_ATOMS: atom_id res chain seq x y z
N MET A 1 16.42 10.90 -3.77
CA MET A 1 15.55 10.03 -2.94
C MET A 1 15.26 8.76 -3.73
N SER A 2 15.40 7.56 -3.13
CA SER A 2 15.23 6.28 -3.84
C SER A 2 13.75 5.91 -3.98
N ALA A 3 13.40 5.06 -4.95
CA ALA A 3 12.02 4.64 -5.19
C ALA A 3 11.34 4.00 -3.96
N ASN A 4 12.12 3.33 -3.09
CA ASN A 4 11.63 2.78 -1.83
C ASN A 4 11.32 3.85 -0.78
N SER A 5 12.11 4.93 -0.69
CA SER A 5 11.84 6.00 0.27
C SER A 5 10.51 6.71 -0.04
N ASN A 6 10.19 6.88 -1.32
CA ASN A 6 8.92 7.49 -1.75
C ASN A 6 7.68 6.63 -1.41
N ARG A 7 7.79 5.29 -1.49
CA ARG A 7 6.68 4.39 -1.12
C ARG A 7 6.38 4.43 0.37
N VAL A 8 7.42 4.38 1.20
CA VAL A 8 7.30 4.46 2.67
C VAL A 8 6.68 5.79 3.09
N SER A 9 7.13 6.91 2.51
CA SER A 9 6.57 8.23 2.80
C SER A 9 5.09 8.35 2.42
N LYS A 10 4.68 7.84 1.26
CA LYS A 10 3.26 7.85 0.84
C LYS A 10 2.37 7.02 1.76
N TRP A 11 2.84 5.85 2.19
CA TRP A 11 2.09 5.00 3.11
C TRP A 11 1.89 5.67 4.48
N ARG A 12 2.96 6.27 5.03
CA ARG A 12 2.92 7.01 6.30
C ARG A 12 1.91 8.15 6.26
N LEU A 13 1.89 8.90 5.16
CA LEU A 13 0.96 10.02 4.96
C LEU A 13 -0.50 9.54 4.96
N ARG A 14 -0.83 8.55 4.11
CA ARG A 14 -2.19 7.99 4.01
C ARG A 14 -2.69 7.44 5.35
N LYS A 15 -1.81 6.78 6.10
CA LYS A 15 -2.13 6.29 7.44
C LYS A 15 -2.47 7.44 8.39
N LYS A 16 -1.65 8.50 8.43
CA LYS A 16 -1.94 9.67 9.28
C LYS A 16 -3.29 10.27 8.89
N GLU A 17 -3.55 10.48 7.60
CA GLU A 17 -4.82 11.02 7.11
C GLU A 17 -6.04 10.22 7.58
N ARG A 18 -6.00 8.88 7.46
CA ARG A 18 -7.06 8.00 7.96
C ARG A 18 -7.30 8.15 9.46
N LEU A 19 -6.23 8.21 10.24
CA LEU A 19 -6.35 8.40 11.68
C LEU A 19 -6.92 9.79 12.02
N LEU A 20 -6.57 10.84 11.28
CA LEU A 20 -7.17 12.16 11.48
C LEU A 20 -8.67 12.15 11.16
N GLU A 21 -9.08 11.49 10.07
CA GLU A 21 -10.50 11.31 9.71
C GLU A 21 -11.29 10.58 10.79
N ALA A 22 -10.68 9.58 11.43
CA ALA A 22 -11.29 8.85 12.53
C ALA A 22 -11.54 9.68 13.80
N PHE A 23 -10.94 10.87 13.90
CA PHE A 23 -11.14 11.83 14.99
C PHE A 23 -11.87 13.11 14.53
N GLY A 24 -12.40 13.13 13.30
CA GLY A 24 -13.14 14.29 12.78
C GLY A 24 -12.27 15.39 12.14
N ASN A 25 -10.98 15.15 11.89
CA ASN A 25 -10.04 16.07 11.25
C ASN A 25 -9.82 17.43 11.96
N CYS A 26 -10.19 17.56 13.23
CA CYS A 26 -10.03 18.79 13.98
C CYS A 26 -9.48 18.54 15.40
N CYS A 27 -8.99 19.59 16.03
CA CYS A 27 -8.62 19.54 17.44
C CYS A 27 -9.87 19.41 18.32
N GLY A 28 -9.91 18.41 19.18
CA GLY A 28 -11.05 18.19 20.09
C GLY A 28 -11.22 19.24 21.20
N ILE A 29 -10.24 20.13 21.39
CA ILE A 29 -10.32 21.23 22.38
C ILE A 29 -10.77 22.53 21.70
N CYS A 30 -10.04 23.01 20.70
CA CYS A 30 -10.28 24.33 20.10
C CYS A 30 -10.91 24.29 18.70
N GLY A 31 -11.15 23.11 18.13
CA GLY A 31 -11.74 22.95 16.80
C GLY A 31 -10.81 23.24 15.62
N TYR A 32 -9.52 23.52 15.85
CA TYR A 32 -8.56 23.81 14.76
C TYR A 32 -8.49 22.66 13.73
N ASP A 33 -8.67 22.99 12.46
CA ASP A 33 -8.73 22.04 11.33
C ASP A 33 -7.95 22.51 10.07
N LYS A 34 -7.33 23.70 10.12
CA LYS A 34 -6.72 24.34 8.93
C LYS A 34 -5.52 23.59 8.37
N CYS A 35 -4.74 22.93 9.22
CA CYS A 35 -3.52 22.21 8.80
C CYS A 35 -3.43 20.86 9.49
N LYS A 36 -3.63 19.78 8.72
CA LYS A 36 -3.49 18.39 9.18
C LYS A 36 -2.13 18.07 9.79
N SER A 37 -1.07 18.74 9.33
CA SER A 37 0.29 18.56 9.86
C SER A 37 0.44 19.08 11.28
N ALA A 38 -0.36 20.09 11.68
CA ALA A 38 -0.35 20.65 13.02
C ALA A 38 -1.22 19.86 14.02
N LEU A 39 -1.86 18.77 13.58
CA LEU A 39 -2.63 17.87 14.43
C LEU A 39 -1.77 16.70 14.92
N GLU A 40 -1.91 16.39 16.20
CA GLU A 40 -1.11 15.46 16.98
C GLU A 40 -1.98 14.58 17.89
N PHE A 41 -1.61 13.32 18.05
CA PHE A 41 -2.31 12.37 18.92
C PHE A 41 -1.73 12.43 20.32
N HIS A 42 -2.54 12.87 21.28
CA HIS A 42 -2.18 12.95 22.68
C HIS A 42 -2.72 11.73 23.43
N HIS A 43 -1.86 11.03 24.16
CA HIS A 43 -2.29 9.92 25.01
C HIS A 43 -2.89 10.48 26.30
N LEU A 44 -4.11 10.04 26.67
CA LEU A 44 -4.72 10.45 27.93
C LEU A 44 -3.92 9.99 29.15
N ASP A 45 -3.45 8.74 29.09
CA ASP A 45 -2.58 8.17 30.12
C ASP A 45 -1.26 7.73 29.46
N PRO A 46 -0.16 8.47 29.70
CA PRO A 46 1.14 8.15 29.13
C PRO A 46 1.75 6.86 29.70
N THR A 47 1.22 6.29 30.78
CA THR A 47 1.68 5.00 31.35
C THR A 47 1.09 3.79 30.62
N GLN A 48 -0.05 3.98 29.94
CA GLN A 48 -0.75 2.93 29.20
C GLN A 48 -0.33 2.85 27.72
N LYS A 49 0.58 3.73 27.29
CA LYS A 49 1.07 3.75 25.91
C LYS A 49 2.06 2.61 25.68
N GLU A 50 1.88 1.90 24.58
CA GLU A 50 2.87 0.94 24.09
C GLU A 50 3.82 1.59 23.08
N PHE A 51 3.33 2.54 22.28
CA PHE A 51 4.13 3.24 21.27
C PHE A 51 3.53 4.58 20.86
N THR A 52 4.37 5.49 20.39
CA THR A 52 3.89 6.78 19.90
C THR A 52 3.19 6.63 18.55
N ILE A 53 2.01 7.25 18.40
CA ILE A 53 1.35 7.39 17.10
C ILE A 53 2.03 8.52 16.31
N SER A 54 3.22 8.21 15.80
CA SER A 54 3.99 9.08 14.91
C SER A 54 4.13 8.43 13.53
N THR A 55 4.51 9.22 12.53
CA THR A 55 4.80 8.70 11.18
C THR A 55 5.95 7.68 11.18
N THR A 56 6.86 7.76 12.15
CA THR A 56 8.04 6.90 12.25
C THR A 56 7.78 5.67 13.12
N ASP A 57 7.34 5.84 14.36
CA ASP A 57 7.27 4.74 15.35
C ASP A 57 6.15 3.75 15.05
N SER A 58 5.13 4.21 14.34
CA SER A 58 4.01 3.37 13.92
C SER A 58 4.27 2.69 12.56
N SER A 59 5.46 2.87 11.97
CA SER A 59 5.89 2.18 10.75
C SER A 59 6.11 0.69 11.04
N GLY A 60 5.34 -0.18 10.40
CA GLY A 60 5.45 -1.64 10.56
C GLY A 60 4.46 -2.27 11.55
N LYS A 61 3.66 -1.46 12.26
CA LYS A 61 2.55 -1.97 13.08
C LYS A 61 1.34 -2.28 12.20
N GLY A 62 0.67 -3.41 12.49
CA GLY A 62 -0.58 -3.78 11.82
C GLY A 62 -1.74 -2.86 12.24
N TRP A 63 -2.78 -2.75 11.41
CA TRP A 63 -3.93 -1.85 11.67
C TRP A 63 -4.56 -2.09 13.04
N LYS A 64 -4.75 -3.36 13.44
CA LYS A 64 -5.33 -3.71 14.75
C LYS A 64 -4.52 -3.15 15.93
N GLN A 65 -3.19 -3.21 15.87
CA GLN A 65 -2.31 -2.66 16.91
C GLN A 65 -2.37 -1.13 16.95
N ILE A 66 -2.50 -0.51 15.77
CA ILE A 66 -2.66 0.94 15.66
C ILE A 66 -3.99 1.36 16.28
N VAL A 67 -5.06 0.62 16.01
CA VAL A 67 -6.39 0.87 16.56
C VAL A 67 -6.38 0.74 18.10
N SER A 68 -5.80 -0.32 18.65
CA SER A 68 -5.75 -0.50 20.10
C SER A 68 -4.99 0.61 20.83
N GLU A 69 -4.00 1.22 20.17
CA GLU A 69 -3.25 2.33 20.75
C GLU A 69 -3.95 3.68 20.52
N ILE A 70 -4.52 3.91 19.34
CA ILE A 70 -5.19 5.17 19.03
C ILE A 70 -6.47 5.37 19.86
N GLU A 71 -7.15 4.30 20.26
CA GLU A 71 -8.33 4.35 21.13
C GLU A 71 -8.01 4.97 22.51
N LYS A 72 -6.74 4.97 22.92
CA LYS A 72 -6.25 5.61 24.16
C LYS A 72 -5.96 7.11 23.97
N CYS A 73 -5.98 7.62 22.75
CA CYS A 73 -5.59 8.98 22.40
C CYS A 73 -6.76 9.94 22.20
N VAL A 74 -6.46 11.24 22.20
CA VAL A 74 -7.28 12.34 21.66
C VAL A 74 -6.52 13.07 20.56
N LEU A 75 -7.24 13.75 19.66
CA LEU A 75 -6.63 14.55 18.60
C LEU A 75 -6.58 16.03 18.99
N LEU A 76 -5.38 16.60 19.07
CA LEU A 76 -5.17 18.00 19.45
C LEU A 76 -4.33 18.73 18.41
N CYS A 77 -4.47 20.06 18.32
CA CYS A 77 -3.50 20.87 17.60
C CYS A 77 -2.22 21.02 18.43
N ALA A 78 -1.09 21.34 17.79
CA ALA A 78 0.20 21.46 18.45
C ALA A 78 0.23 22.45 19.63
N ASN A 79 -0.64 23.47 19.63
CA ASN A 79 -0.75 24.42 20.74
C ASN A 79 -1.48 23.80 21.93
N CYS A 80 -2.72 23.35 21.74
CA CYS A 80 -3.50 22.69 22.81
C CYS A 80 -2.79 21.44 23.33
N HIS A 81 -2.09 20.69 22.47
CA HIS A 81 -1.29 19.55 22.90
C HIS A 81 -0.20 19.97 23.90
N ARG A 82 0.53 21.05 23.60
CA ARG A 82 1.55 21.58 24.51
C ARG A 82 0.95 22.21 25.77
N GLU A 83 -0.17 22.91 25.65
CA GLU A 83 -0.90 23.46 26.79
C GLU A 83 -1.32 22.36 27.78
N VAL A 84 -1.85 21.25 27.27
CA VAL A 84 -2.20 20.07 28.09
C VAL A 84 -0.98 19.48 28.78
N HIS A 85 0.14 19.27 28.08
CA HIS A 85 1.39 18.80 28.71
C HIS A 85 1.90 19.75 29.79
N SER A 86 1.71 21.07 29.61
CA SER A 86 2.10 22.08 30.59
C SER A 86 1.09 22.30 31.72
N GLY A 87 -0.07 21.62 31.68
CA GLY A 87 -1.15 21.80 32.66
C GLY A 87 -1.95 23.09 32.51
N VAL A 88 -1.69 23.91 31.49
CA VAL A 88 -2.39 25.17 31.20
C VAL A 88 -3.84 24.93 30.77
N THR A 89 -4.07 23.85 30.02
CA THR A 89 -5.39 23.46 29.54
C THR A 89 -5.70 22.04 29.99
N GLN A 90 -6.94 21.81 30.39
CA GLN A 90 -7.43 20.48 30.75
C GLN A 90 -8.23 19.90 29.57
N ILE A 91 -8.16 18.58 29.43
CA ILE A 91 -8.96 17.89 28.42
C ILE A 91 -10.41 17.84 28.93
N PRO A 92 -11.39 18.37 28.17
CA PRO A 92 -12.78 18.38 28.61
C PRO A 92 -13.38 16.96 28.63
N ASP A 93 -14.27 16.73 29.59
CA ASP A 93 -15.10 15.52 29.63
C ASP A 93 -15.99 15.46 28.38
N GLY A 94 -15.98 14.30 27.70
CA GLY A 94 -16.74 14.12 26.45
C GLY A 94 -16.06 14.64 25.18
N ILE A 95 -14.75 14.95 25.23
CA ILE A 95 -13.96 15.25 24.02
C ILE A 95 -14.14 14.18 22.93
N THR A 96 -14.11 14.59 21.66
CA THR A 96 -14.16 13.68 20.52
C THR A 96 -13.08 12.60 20.62
N ARG A 97 -13.52 11.34 20.51
CA ARG A 97 -12.68 10.13 20.54
C ARG A 97 -12.60 9.49 19.15
N PHE A 98 -11.77 8.47 19.06
CA PHE A 98 -11.69 7.60 17.88
C PHE A 98 -13.06 7.01 17.53
N ASP A 99 -13.48 7.22 16.28
CA ASP A 99 -14.70 6.62 15.74
C ASP A 99 -14.46 5.14 15.41
N ARG A 100 -15.15 4.26 16.15
CA ARG A 100 -14.99 2.80 16.05
C ARG A 100 -15.38 2.22 14.69
N LYS A 101 -16.05 2.98 13.80
CA LYS A 101 -16.27 2.52 12.42
C LYS A 101 -14.97 2.27 11.65
N TRP A 102 -13.86 2.86 12.10
CA TRP A 102 -12.54 2.69 11.51
C TRP A 102 -11.78 1.47 12.06
N VAL A 103 -12.32 0.74 13.05
CA VAL A 103 -11.71 -0.50 13.58
C VAL A 103 -11.55 -1.53 12.47
N ASP A 104 -12.64 -1.80 11.75
CA ASP A 104 -12.72 -2.79 10.67
C ASP A 104 -12.42 -2.17 9.29
N TYR A 105 -11.51 -1.19 9.25
CA TYR A 105 -11.07 -0.62 7.99
C TYR A 105 -10.38 -1.70 7.14
N SER A 106 -11.10 -2.22 6.15
CA SER A 106 -10.52 -2.95 5.03
C SER A 106 -10.25 -1.96 3.91
N GLU A 107 -9.04 -2.00 3.33
CA GLU A 107 -8.84 -1.34 2.04
C GLU A 107 -9.79 -2.01 1.06
N VAL A 108 -10.72 -1.25 0.48
CA VAL A 108 -11.61 -1.77 -0.56
C VAL A 108 -10.69 -2.25 -1.68
N ASP A 109 -10.64 -3.56 -1.93
CA ASP A 109 -9.79 -4.11 -2.98
C ASP A 109 -10.35 -3.67 -4.33
N VAL A 110 -9.80 -2.57 -4.86
CA VAL A 110 -10.23 -2.02 -6.14
C VAL A 110 -9.96 -3.07 -7.20
N GLN A 111 -11.01 -3.65 -7.76
CA GLN A 111 -10.88 -4.61 -8.85
C GLN A 111 -10.67 -3.87 -10.17
N ASN A 112 -9.76 -4.36 -10.99
CA ASN A 112 -9.68 -3.99 -12.41
C ASN A 112 -9.52 -5.24 -13.28
N SER A 113 -9.67 -5.06 -14.58
CA SER A 113 -9.58 -6.17 -15.53
C SER A 113 -8.13 -6.61 -15.75
N CYS A 114 -7.91 -7.92 -15.82
CA CYS A 114 -6.63 -8.52 -16.16
C CYS A 114 -6.29 -8.25 -17.64
N PRO A 115 -5.08 -7.74 -17.97
CA PRO A 115 -4.71 -7.42 -19.36
C PRO A 115 -4.52 -8.66 -20.27
N VAL A 116 -4.67 -9.87 -19.72
CA VAL A 116 -4.48 -11.15 -20.43
C VAL A 116 -5.81 -11.85 -20.66
N CYS A 117 -6.59 -12.10 -19.59
CA CYS A 117 -7.84 -12.84 -19.67
C CYS A 117 -9.10 -11.98 -19.53
N GLY A 118 -8.98 -10.71 -19.15
CA GLY A 118 -10.13 -9.83 -18.94
C GLY A 118 -10.83 -9.97 -17.58
N GLU A 119 -10.54 -11.01 -16.81
CA GLU A 119 -11.18 -11.25 -15.50
C GLU A 119 -10.81 -10.18 -14.46
N SER A 120 -11.65 -10.03 -13.43
CA SER A 120 -11.39 -9.14 -12.31
C SER A 120 -10.15 -9.59 -11.51
N LYS A 121 -9.31 -8.63 -11.15
CA LYS A 121 -8.16 -8.81 -10.27
C LYS A 121 -8.01 -7.61 -9.33
N SER A 122 -7.35 -7.81 -8.21
CA SER A 122 -6.88 -6.70 -7.37
C SER A 122 -6.05 -5.73 -8.22
N ALA A 123 -6.34 -4.44 -8.13
CA ALA A 123 -5.59 -3.38 -8.81
C ALA A 123 -4.11 -3.35 -8.39
N SER A 124 -3.80 -3.88 -7.20
CA SER A 124 -2.42 -4.03 -6.71
C SER A 124 -1.61 -5.06 -7.51
N ASN A 125 -2.28 -6.05 -8.11
CA ASN A 125 -1.66 -7.10 -8.88
C ASN A 125 -1.58 -6.73 -10.36
N GLY A 126 -0.47 -7.05 -11.04
CA GLY A 126 -0.36 -6.87 -12.49
C GLY A 126 -1.27 -7.81 -13.30
N TYR A 127 -1.57 -9.00 -12.76
CA TYR A 127 -2.31 -10.09 -13.43
C TYR A 127 -3.21 -10.82 -12.43
N CYS A 128 -4.29 -11.45 -12.87
CA CYS A 128 -5.20 -12.20 -11.98
C CYS A 128 -4.58 -13.50 -11.43
N SER A 129 -3.61 -14.09 -12.14
CA SER A 129 -2.99 -15.37 -11.78
C SER A 129 -1.54 -15.48 -12.27
N THR A 130 -0.80 -16.44 -11.71
CA THR A 130 0.55 -16.83 -12.19
C THR A 130 0.51 -17.32 -13.64
N THR A 131 -0.58 -17.97 -14.04
CA THR A 131 -0.87 -18.36 -15.42
C THR A 131 -0.93 -17.13 -16.32
N CYS A 132 -1.76 -16.14 -16.00
CA CYS A 132 -1.86 -14.91 -16.80
C CYS A 132 -0.54 -14.14 -16.86
N ARG A 133 0.20 -14.04 -15.74
CA ARG A 133 1.54 -13.43 -15.75
C ARG A 133 2.49 -14.13 -16.72
N SER A 134 2.50 -15.47 -16.70
CA SER A 134 3.35 -16.27 -17.58
C SER A 134 2.95 -16.09 -19.05
N SER A 135 1.65 -16.05 -19.33
CA SER A 135 1.13 -15.81 -20.68
C SER A 135 1.46 -14.41 -21.20
N ALA A 136 1.42 -13.38 -20.36
CA ALA A 136 1.84 -12.03 -20.75
C ALA A 136 3.34 -11.96 -21.09
N LEU A 137 4.18 -12.63 -20.31
CA LEU A 137 5.62 -12.68 -20.51
C LEU A 137 6.01 -13.55 -21.72
N ALA A 138 5.15 -14.49 -22.14
CA ALA A 138 5.38 -15.39 -23.26
C ALA A 138 4.91 -14.84 -24.62
N ARG A 139 4.42 -13.58 -24.68
CA ARG A 139 4.07 -12.91 -25.95
C ARG A 139 5.34 -12.52 -26.70
N HIS A 140 5.93 -13.50 -27.38
CA HIS A 140 6.87 -13.26 -28.46
C HIS A 140 6.08 -13.23 -29.78
N ASP A 141 6.42 -12.30 -30.64
CA ASP A 141 5.91 -12.25 -32.01
C ASP A 141 6.64 -13.32 -32.81
N TRP A 142 6.17 -14.57 -32.68
CA TRP A 142 6.86 -15.73 -33.23
C TRP A 142 6.84 -15.74 -34.76
N ASP A 143 5.80 -15.18 -35.38
CA ASP A 143 5.63 -15.11 -36.84
C ASP A 143 6.68 -14.20 -37.51
N LYS A 144 7.36 -13.37 -36.72
CA LYS A 144 8.47 -12.53 -37.16
C LYS A 144 9.77 -13.31 -37.39
N PHE A 145 9.89 -14.52 -36.86
CA PHE A 145 11.12 -15.31 -36.89
C PHE A 145 10.89 -16.69 -37.53
N ASP A 146 11.73 -17.06 -38.50
CA ASP A 146 11.75 -18.44 -39.00
C ASP A 146 12.59 -19.32 -38.08
N ILE A 147 11.91 -19.87 -37.07
CA ILE A 147 12.54 -20.62 -35.99
C ILE A 147 13.08 -21.96 -36.49
N GLU A 148 12.44 -22.57 -37.49
CA GLU A 148 12.89 -23.84 -38.04
C GLU A 148 14.21 -23.69 -38.78
N GLU A 149 14.35 -22.64 -39.58
CA GLU A 149 15.59 -22.34 -40.28
C GLU A 149 16.71 -21.95 -39.29
N MET A 150 16.39 -21.12 -38.29
CA MET A 150 17.35 -20.74 -37.26
C MET A 150 17.91 -21.94 -36.48
N LEU A 151 17.07 -22.95 -36.18
CA LEU A 151 17.49 -24.14 -35.46
C LEU A 151 18.38 -25.10 -36.29
N LYS A 152 18.46 -24.94 -37.61
CA LYS A 152 19.42 -25.70 -38.44
C LYS A 152 20.86 -25.22 -38.26
N VAL A 153 21.03 -23.93 -37.94
CA VAL A 153 22.34 -23.25 -37.89
C VAL A 153 22.76 -22.80 -36.50
N LYS A 154 21.83 -22.71 -35.55
CA LYS A 154 22.08 -22.22 -34.17
C LYS A 154 21.54 -23.18 -33.13
N THR A 155 22.18 -23.18 -31.97
CA THR A 155 21.70 -23.93 -30.81
C THR A 155 20.42 -23.30 -30.25
N ARG A 156 19.63 -24.10 -29.52
CA ARG A 156 18.36 -23.65 -28.91
C ARG A 156 18.53 -22.45 -27.98
N ALA A 157 19.65 -22.39 -27.26
CA ALA A 157 19.95 -21.28 -26.34
C ALA A 157 20.21 -19.97 -27.11
N GLU A 158 20.90 -20.04 -28.24
CA GLU A 158 21.15 -18.87 -29.10
C GLU A 158 19.86 -18.38 -29.75
N VAL A 159 19.04 -19.29 -30.26
CA VAL A 159 17.73 -18.94 -30.85
C VAL A 159 16.80 -18.30 -29.81
N ALA A 160 16.73 -18.86 -28.59
CA ALA A 160 15.94 -18.28 -27.51
C ALA A 160 16.40 -16.85 -27.15
N THR A 161 17.72 -16.62 -27.14
CA THR A 161 18.31 -15.29 -26.90
C THR A 161 17.90 -14.28 -27.99
N ILE A 162 17.92 -14.68 -29.26
CA ILE A 162 17.55 -13.80 -30.39
C ILE A 162 16.07 -13.40 -30.35
N ILE A 163 15.19 -14.34 -29.99
CA ILE A 163 13.74 -14.10 -29.88
C ILE A 163 13.39 -13.34 -28.58
N GLY A 164 14.34 -13.25 -27.65
CA GLY A 164 14.16 -12.63 -26.34
C GLY A 164 13.36 -13.50 -25.37
N CYS A 165 13.34 -14.82 -25.57
CA CYS A 165 12.59 -15.78 -24.77
C CYS A 165 13.51 -16.70 -23.96
N THR A 166 12.93 -17.52 -23.08
CA THR A 166 13.67 -18.59 -22.39
C THR A 166 13.65 -19.87 -23.23
N VAL A 167 14.64 -20.77 -23.07
CA VAL A 167 14.64 -22.07 -23.78
C VAL A 167 13.34 -22.87 -23.52
N PRO A 168 12.81 -22.97 -22.29
CA PRO A 168 11.48 -23.55 -22.07
C PRO A 168 10.32 -22.80 -22.74
N GLY A 169 10.48 -21.51 -23.00
CA GLY A 169 9.54 -20.70 -23.79
C GLY A 169 9.57 -21.07 -25.28
N LEU A 170 10.77 -21.23 -25.85
CA LEU A 170 10.97 -21.75 -27.21
C LEU A 170 10.40 -23.17 -27.38
N ASP A 171 10.53 -24.01 -26.35
CA ASP A 171 9.97 -25.37 -26.36
C ASP A 171 8.44 -25.40 -26.34
N ARG A 172 7.80 -24.39 -25.75
CA ARG A 172 6.34 -24.24 -25.74
C ARG A 172 5.79 -23.75 -27.07
N TYR A 173 6.53 -22.92 -27.82
CA TYR A 173 6.14 -22.50 -29.17
C TYR A 173 5.81 -23.71 -30.06
N ARG A 174 6.70 -24.72 -30.08
CA ARG A 174 6.47 -25.97 -30.82
C ARG A 174 5.23 -26.77 -30.38
N ARG A 175 4.76 -26.60 -29.14
CA ARG A 175 3.57 -27.30 -28.62
C ARG A 175 2.25 -26.59 -28.95
N LEU A 176 2.29 -25.30 -29.31
CA LEU A 176 1.10 -24.49 -29.56
C LEU A 176 0.55 -24.59 -30.98
N GLY A 177 1.12 -25.44 -31.84
CA GLY A 177 0.52 -25.80 -33.13
C GLY A 177 0.56 -24.71 -34.20
N ASN A 178 1.32 -23.63 -34.00
CA ASN A 178 1.66 -22.71 -35.07
C ASN A 178 2.72 -23.38 -35.95
N LYS A 179 2.25 -23.97 -37.05
CA LYS A 179 3.05 -24.25 -38.24
C LYS A 179 3.47 -22.93 -38.87
#